data_AF-A0AAU9W947-F1
#
_entry.id   AF-A0AAU9W947-F1
#
_cell.length_a   1.000
_cell.length_b   1.000
_cell.length_c   1.000
_cell.angle_alpha   90.00
_cell.angle_beta   90.00
_cell.angle_gamma   90.00
#
_symmetry.space_group_name_H-M   'P 1'
#
loop_
_entity.id
_entity.type
_entity.pdbx_description
1 polymer ?
#
loop_
_entity_poly.entity_id
_entity_poly.type
_entity_poly.pdbx_seq_one_letter_code
_entity_poly.pdbx_strand_id
1 'polypeptide(L)'
;MGIVSLIQGTCIILSLLIDCGRSELYPSIQWTRHNPKFVSNRTQCVHPMSKVIFVCPNTATIVKRLVHSSYVDPQYENLWLVSKQSYERCVIDTTTDTRLWLCDEPLKLKYYTVTFKRFSASKEPEFQPGKYYYFIATSDGKKESLNSSSGGNCRTNRMKLKFYVCTSKAGKSPLKLSRRSPLVWKKEKKRADLLCHNCFRGHKIN
;
A
#
# COMPACT_ATOMS: atom_id res chain seq x y z
N MET A 1 35.15 -47.10 -4.00
CA MET A 1 34.91 -45.67 -4.33
C MET A 1 33.44 -45.41 -4.71
N GLY A 2 32.46 -45.83 -3.90
CA GLY A 2 31.03 -45.80 -4.29
C GLY A 2 30.03 -45.26 -3.27
N ILE A 3 30.48 -44.85 -2.08
CA ILE A 3 29.57 -44.43 -0.98
C ILE A 3 29.52 -42.91 -0.83
N VAL A 4 30.52 -42.18 -1.32
CA VAL A 4 30.59 -40.71 -1.20
C VAL A 4 29.62 -39.98 -2.15
N SER A 5 29.12 -40.65 -3.20
CA SER A 5 28.26 -40.04 -4.22
C SER A 5 26.78 -39.93 -3.81
N LEU A 6 26.31 -40.76 -2.88
CA LEU A 6 24.90 -40.74 -2.41
C LEU A 6 24.61 -39.62 -1.41
N ILE A 7 25.63 -39.13 -0.70
CA ILE A 7 25.48 -38.10 0.34
C ILE A 7 25.37 -36.69 -0.28
N GLN A 8 26.00 -36.48 -1.45
CA GLN A 8 25.89 -35.21 -2.18
C GLN A 8 24.55 -35.06 -2.92
N GLY A 9 23.91 -36.16 -3.34
CA GLY A 9 22.65 -36.13 -4.07
C GLY A 9 21.43 -35.78 -3.19
N THR A 10 21.44 -36.15 -1.91
CA THR A 10 20.31 -35.91 -1.00
C THR A 10 20.22 -34.45 -0.51
N CYS A 11 21.35 -33.75 -0.36
CA CYS A 11 21.37 -32.33 0.01
C CYS A 11 20.80 -31.39 -1.06
N ILE A 12 20.95 -31.74 -2.35
CA ILE A 12 20.44 -30.94 -3.47
C ILE A 12 18.91 -31.06 -3.61
N ILE A 13 18.35 -32.22 -3.25
CA ILE A 13 16.89 -32.45 -3.31
C ILE A 13 16.18 -31.75 -2.15
N LEU A 14 16.79 -31.66 -0.97
CA LEU A 14 16.19 -31.02 0.21
C LEU A 14 16.16 -29.48 0.12
N SER A 15 17.00 -28.88 -0.73
CA SER A 15 17.06 -27.42 -0.93
C SER A 15 15.96 -26.88 -1.86
N LEU A 16 15.25 -27.74 -2.60
CA LEU A 16 14.17 -27.34 -3.51
C LEU A 16 12.80 -27.16 -2.84
N LEU A 17 12.66 -27.50 -1.55
CA LEU A 17 11.40 -27.40 -0.81
C LEU A 17 11.35 -26.21 0.17
N ILE A 18 12.44 -25.44 0.29
CA ILE A 18 12.46 -24.23 1.10
C ILE A 18 12.02 -23.07 0.21
N ASP A 19 10.71 -22.89 0.08
CA ASP A 19 10.14 -21.64 -0.43
C ASP A 19 10.41 -20.56 0.63
N CYS A 20 11.60 -19.96 0.56
CA CYS A 20 11.99 -18.87 1.44
C CYS A 20 11.05 -17.70 1.16
N GLY A 21 10.04 -17.52 2.00
CA GLY A 21 9.03 -16.50 1.84
C GLY A 21 9.67 -15.13 1.62
N ARG A 22 9.32 -14.47 0.51
CA ARG A 22 9.84 -13.15 0.13
C ARG A 22 9.46 -12.11 1.18
N SER A 23 10.40 -11.80 2.08
CA SER A 23 10.29 -10.70 3.04
C SER A 23 10.88 -9.44 2.40
N GLU A 24 10.03 -8.44 2.15
CA GLU A 24 10.40 -7.19 1.45
C GLU A 24 10.02 -5.97 2.30
N LEU A 25 10.82 -4.91 2.22
CA LEU A 25 10.47 -3.60 2.79
C LEU A 25 9.82 -2.75 1.71
N TYR A 26 8.53 -2.47 1.86
CA TYR A 26 7.79 -1.59 0.94
C TYR A 26 8.15 -0.12 1.16
N PRO A 27 8.04 0.73 0.12
CA PRO A 27 8.24 2.17 0.25
C PRO A 27 7.37 2.77 1.36
N SER A 28 7.97 3.63 2.17
CA SER A 28 7.29 4.27 3.28
C SER A 28 6.11 5.14 2.82
N ILE A 29 5.14 5.30 3.71
CA ILE A 29 3.95 6.12 3.51
C ILE A 29 4.08 7.34 4.39
N GLN A 30 4.16 8.51 3.76
CA GLN A 30 4.02 9.77 4.46
C GLN A 30 2.56 9.90 4.93
N TRP A 31 2.32 9.86 6.23
CA TRP A 31 0.98 9.87 6.82
C TRP A 31 0.47 11.31 6.98
N THR A 32 0.30 12.00 5.85
CA THR A 32 -0.14 13.40 5.77
C THR A 32 -1.14 13.57 4.63
N ARG A 33 -2.11 14.49 4.78
CA ARG A 33 -3.15 14.75 3.77
C ARG A 33 -2.63 15.05 2.37
N HIS A 34 -1.38 15.55 2.27
CA HIS A 34 -0.74 15.88 1.01
C HIS A 34 -0.17 14.66 0.27
N ASN A 35 -0.26 13.45 0.82
CA ASN A 35 0.24 12.25 0.16
C ASN A 35 -0.70 11.84 -1.01
N PRO A 36 -0.22 11.82 -2.26
CA PRO A 36 -1.06 11.54 -3.44
C PRO A 36 -1.62 10.10 -3.45
N LYS A 37 -1.09 9.18 -2.64
CA LYS A 37 -1.62 7.81 -2.53
C LYS A 37 -3.10 7.80 -2.12
N PHE A 38 -3.55 8.78 -1.33
CA PHE A 38 -4.94 8.90 -0.87
C PHE A 38 -5.92 9.29 -1.99
N VAL A 39 -5.45 10.01 -3.01
CA VAL A 39 -6.26 10.34 -4.20
C VAL A 39 -6.50 9.11 -5.06
N SER A 40 -5.45 8.29 -5.24
CA SER A 40 -5.51 7.13 -6.12
C SER A 40 -6.42 6.00 -5.59
N ASN A 41 -6.60 5.91 -4.27
CA ASN A 41 -7.31 4.85 -3.55
C ASN A 41 -6.98 3.42 -4.06
N ARG A 42 -5.76 3.22 -4.56
CA ARG A 42 -5.33 1.93 -5.11
C ARG A 42 -5.04 0.96 -3.98
N THR A 43 -5.49 -0.28 -4.14
CA THR A 43 -5.14 -1.33 -3.19
C THR A 43 -3.76 -1.89 -3.51
N GLN A 44 -2.86 -1.79 -2.53
CA GLN A 44 -1.52 -2.36 -2.62
C GLN A 44 -1.56 -3.83 -2.18
N CYS A 45 -1.02 -4.72 -3.00
CA CYS A 45 -0.73 -6.09 -2.59
C CYS A 45 0.59 -6.08 -1.83
N VAL A 46 0.60 -6.64 -0.61
CA VAL A 46 1.78 -6.77 0.25
C VAL A 46 2.07 -8.25 0.52
N HIS A 47 3.31 -8.67 0.35
CA HIS A 47 3.69 -10.06 0.59
C HIS A 47 3.63 -10.42 2.08
N PRO A 48 3.37 -11.68 2.44
CA PRO A 48 3.51 -12.14 3.83
C PRO A 48 4.92 -11.84 4.37
N MET A 49 5.04 -11.56 5.67
CA MET A 49 6.29 -11.22 6.38
C MET A 49 6.97 -9.91 5.95
N SER A 50 6.40 -9.20 4.96
CA SER A 50 6.89 -7.89 4.52
C SER A 50 6.59 -6.78 5.53
N LYS A 51 7.24 -5.62 5.33
CA LYS A 51 7.10 -4.45 6.21
C LYS A 51 6.68 -3.21 5.43
N VAL A 52 5.82 -2.40 6.03
CA VAL A 52 5.46 -1.05 5.56
C VAL A 52 5.68 -0.07 6.70
N ILE A 53 6.33 1.05 6.42
CA ILE A 53 6.59 2.10 7.41
C ILE A 53 5.65 3.28 7.16
N PHE A 54 4.89 3.66 8.18
CA PHE A 54 4.08 4.88 8.22
C PHE A 54 4.89 5.97 8.90
N VAL A 55 5.19 7.06 8.20
CA VAL A 55 6.01 8.17 8.69
C VAL A 55 5.09 9.31 9.08
N CYS A 56 5.21 9.79 10.31
CA CYS A 56 4.43 10.93 10.80
C CYS A 56 4.78 12.21 10.02
N PRO A 57 3.83 13.17 9.91
CA PRO A 57 4.17 14.52 9.51
C PRO A 57 5.27 15.06 10.43
N ASN A 58 6.37 15.52 9.85
CA ASN A 58 7.46 16.14 10.61
C ASN A 58 7.66 17.55 10.07
N THR A 59 7.50 18.54 10.94
CA THR A 59 7.66 19.94 10.57
C THR A 59 9.10 20.25 10.19
N ALA A 60 10.10 19.65 10.84
CA ALA A 60 11.52 19.90 10.55
C ALA A 60 11.91 19.48 9.12
N THR A 61 11.24 18.48 8.53
CA THR A 61 11.45 18.11 7.11
C THR A 61 10.69 19.01 6.15
N ILE A 62 9.60 19.66 6.59
CA ILE A 62 8.82 20.63 5.82
C ILE A 62 9.52 22.00 5.81
N VAL A 63 10.11 22.46 6.92
CA VAL A 63 10.83 23.75 6.99
C VAL A 63 11.95 23.83 5.96
N LYS A 64 12.68 22.73 5.71
CA LYS A 64 13.71 22.67 4.66
C LYS A 64 13.19 22.94 3.25
N ARG A 65 11.88 22.79 3.00
CA ARG A 65 11.24 23.06 1.70
C ARG A 65 10.63 24.46 1.61
N LEU A 66 10.36 25.12 2.73
CA LEU A 66 9.69 26.42 2.78
C LEU A 66 10.71 27.51 3.08
N VAL A 67 11.50 27.90 2.08
CA VAL A 67 12.41 29.06 2.14
C VAL A 67 11.65 30.41 2.19
N HIS A 68 10.31 30.39 2.20
CA HIS A 68 9.45 31.59 2.12
C HIS A 68 8.28 31.65 3.13
N SER A 69 8.22 30.79 4.15
CA SER A 69 7.17 30.88 5.18
C SER A 69 7.77 30.88 6.58
N SER A 70 7.52 31.94 7.34
CA SER A 70 7.90 32.08 8.75
C SER A 70 7.03 31.25 9.70
N TYR A 71 5.91 30.70 9.22
CA TYR A 71 5.00 29.89 10.02
C TYR A 71 5.13 28.41 9.66
N VAL A 72 5.48 27.63 10.67
CA VAL A 72 5.60 26.17 10.62
C VAL A 72 4.36 25.60 11.30
N ASP A 73 3.45 25.01 10.54
CA ASP A 73 2.21 24.44 11.07
C ASP A 73 2.45 22.99 11.58
N PRO A 74 2.46 22.74 12.90
CA PRO A 74 2.62 21.41 13.46
C PRO A 74 1.39 20.54 13.15
N GLN A 75 1.62 19.43 12.46
CA GLN A 75 0.56 18.48 12.10
C GLN A 75 0.54 17.27 13.04
N TYR A 76 -0.63 17.04 13.62
CA TYR A 76 -0.92 15.97 14.57
C TYR A 76 -1.84 14.93 13.94
N GLU A 77 -1.48 13.65 14.05
CA GLU A 77 -2.25 12.58 13.43
C GLU A 77 -2.36 11.33 14.29
N ASN A 78 -3.45 10.59 14.13
CA ASN A 78 -3.60 9.23 14.61
C ASN A 78 -3.60 8.21 13.46
N LEU A 79 -3.21 6.98 13.77
CA LEU A 79 -3.20 5.85 12.84
C LEU A 79 -3.97 4.70 13.46
N TRP A 80 -5.03 4.28 12.79
CA TRP A 80 -5.87 3.17 13.21
C TRP A 80 -5.80 2.01 12.22
N LEU A 81 -5.83 0.79 12.74
CA LEU A 81 -6.20 -0.41 12.00
C LEU A 81 -7.65 -0.72 12.33
N VAL A 82 -8.48 -0.81 11.29
CA VAL A 82 -9.93 -0.82 11.47
C VAL A 82 -10.64 -1.89 10.65
N SER A 83 -11.87 -2.20 11.04
CA SER A 83 -12.79 -2.99 10.25
C SER A 83 -13.12 -2.32 8.91
N LYS A 84 -13.64 -3.11 7.95
CA LYS A 84 -14.14 -2.57 6.68
C LYS A 84 -15.24 -1.53 6.90
N GLN A 85 -16.13 -1.78 7.85
CA GLN A 85 -17.27 -0.89 8.14
C GLN A 85 -16.79 0.46 8.70
N SER A 86 -15.82 0.44 9.61
CA SER A 86 -15.18 1.63 10.17
C SER A 86 -14.41 2.42 9.11
N TYR A 87 -13.73 1.74 8.18
CA TYR A 87 -13.04 2.37 7.05
C TYR A 87 -13.99 3.10 6.08
N GLU A 88 -15.17 2.52 5.84
CA GLU A 88 -16.19 3.11 4.96
C GLU A 88 -16.83 4.34 5.63
N ARG A 89 -17.21 4.21 6.90
CA ARG A 89 -17.88 5.28 7.67
C ARG A 89 -16.94 6.35 8.22
N CYS A 90 -15.64 6.06 8.29
CA CYS A 90 -14.66 6.87 9.03
C CYS A 90 -15.05 7.04 10.51
N VAL A 91 -15.51 5.97 11.16
CA VAL A 91 -15.88 5.96 12.59
C VAL A 91 -15.24 4.73 13.22
N ILE A 92 -14.53 4.93 14.32
CA ILE A 92 -13.86 3.87 15.08
C ILE A 92 -14.89 3.10 15.91
N ASP A 93 -14.82 1.77 15.83
CA ASP A 93 -15.48 0.86 16.75
C ASP A 93 -14.46 0.40 17.80
N THR A 94 -14.64 0.84 19.05
CA THR A 94 -13.69 0.55 20.13
C THR A 94 -13.58 -0.92 20.51
N THR A 95 -14.50 -1.77 20.03
CA THR A 95 -14.48 -3.21 20.30
C THR A 95 -13.61 -3.98 19.32
N THR A 96 -13.55 -3.56 18.06
CA THR A 96 -12.83 -4.27 16.99
C THR A 96 -11.60 -3.54 16.47
N ASP A 97 -11.58 -2.22 16.57
CA ASP A 97 -10.55 -1.38 15.96
C ASP A 97 -9.42 -1.08 16.93
N THR A 98 -8.20 -0.98 16.40
CA THR A 98 -6.99 -0.81 17.20
C THR A 98 -6.26 0.46 16.80
N ARG A 99 -5.94 1.32 17.79
CA ARG A 99 -5.04 2.44 17.58
C ARG A 99 -3.61 1.92 17.51
N LEU A 100 -2.96 2.11 16.36
CA LEU A 100 -1.60 1.63 16.14
C LEU A 100 -0.56 2.65 16.57
N TRP A 101 -0.80 3.93 16.30
CA TRP A 101 0.19 4.96 16.52
C TRP A 101 -0.40 6.36 16.70
N LEU A 102 0.39 7.23 17.32
CA LEU A 102 0.12 8.65 17.50
C LEU A 102 1.32 9.47 17.02
N CYS A 103 1.04 10.45 16.17
CA CYS A 103 1.95 11.50 15.74
C CYS A 103 1.68 12.76 16.58
N ASP A 104 2.13 12.73 17.83
CA ASP A 104 1.92 13.76 18.87
C ASP A 104 3.12 14.70 19.06
N GLU A 105 4.27 14.38 18.45
CA GLU A 105 5.50 15.16 18.52
C GLU A 105 5.96 15.57 17.11
N PRO A 106 5.35 16.60 16.51
CA PRO A 106 5.56 16.97 15.10
C PRO A 106 6.98 17.47 14.78
N LEU A 107 7.77 17.83 15.79
CA LEU A 107 9.18 18.22 15.63
C LEU A 107 10.14 17.02 15.59
N LYS A 108 9.67 15.81 15.95
CA LYS A 108 10.47 14.59 15.96
C LYS A 108 10.08 13.68 14.80
N LEU A 109 11.05 13.02 14.20
CA LEU A 109 10.80 12.00 13.20
C LEU A 109 10.25 10.74 13.90
N LYS A 110 8.93 10.60 13.93
CA LYS A 110 8.23 9.40 14.42
C LYS A 110 7.73 8.57 13.24
N TYR A 111 7.75 7.26 13.41
CA TYR A 111 7.22 6.33 12.43
C TYR A 111 6.73 5.05 13.11
N TYR A 112 5.81 4.36 12.44
CA TYR A 112 5.28 3.08 12.86
C TYR A 112 5.49 2.04 11.77
N THR A 113 6.01 0.87 12.15
CA THR A 113 6.27 -0.22 11.20
C THR A 113 5.20 -1.28 11.34
N VAL A 114 4.41 -1.46 10.29
CA VAL A 114 3.50 -2.60 10.17
C VAL A 114 4.27 -3.76 9.55
N THR A 115 4.33 -4.89 10.25
CA THR A 115 4.86 -6.14 9.72
C THR A 115 3.69 -7.06 9.39
N PHE A 116 3.56 -7.48 8.13
CA PHE A 116 2.48 -8.35 7.65
C PHE A 116 2.74 -9.82 8.02
N LYS A 117 2.91 -10.09 9.31
CA LYS A 117 3.14 -11.42 9.89
C LYS A 117 1.82 -12.09 10.22
N ARG A 118 1.76 -13.42 10.06
CA ARG A 118 0.56 -14.22 10.36
C ARG A 118 0.32 -14.42 11.85
N PHE A 119 1.40 -14.47 12.61
CA PHE A 119 1.36 -14.75 14.04
C PHE A 119 2.19 -13.70 14.77
N SER A 120 1.68 -13.24 15.90
CA SER A 120 2.35 -12.28 16.74
C SER A 120 2.57 -12.85 18.14
N ALA A 121 3.82 -12.92 18.58
CA ALA A 121 4.14 -13.22 19.98
C ALA A 121 3.76 -12.06 20.94
N SER A 122 3.57 -10.85 20.40
CA SER A 122 3.14 -9.64 21.11
C SER A 122 1.69 -9.28 20.75
N LYS A 123 1.08 -8.29 21.43
CA LYS A 123 -0.25 -7.75 21.11
C LYS A 123 -0.33 -6.97 19.77
N GLU A 124 0.66 -7.12 18.89
CA GLU A 124 0.62 -6.54 17.55
C GLU A 124 -0.43 -7.24 16.66
N PRO A 125 -1.00 -6.54 15.67
CA PRO A 125 -1.97 -7.13 14.77
C PRO A 125 -1.41 -8.27 13.92
N GLU A 126 -2.28 -9.22 13.60
CA GLU A 126 -1.98 -10.38 12.75
C GLU A 126 -2.59 -10.25 11.36
N PHE A 127 -1.80 -10.58 10.35
CA PHE A 127 -2.11 -10.38 8.94
C PHE A 127 -2.14 -11.70 8.17
N GLN A 128 -3.35 -12.18 7.90
CA GLN A 128 -3.61 -13.42 7.19
C GLN A 128 -3.59 -13.19 5.67
N PRO A 129 -2.89 -14.03 4.89
CA PRO A 129 -2.94 -13.97 3.44
C PRO A 129 -4.34 -14.16 2.88
N GLY A 130 -4.64 -13.44 1.80
CA GLY A 130 -5.96 -13.45 1.19
C GLY A 130 -6.96 -12.47 1.81
N LYS A 131 -6.55 -11.69 2.83
CA LYS A 131 -7.42 -10.72 3.50
C LYS A 131 -7.03 -9.28 3.19
N TYR A 132 -8.03 -8.41 3.28
CA TYR A 132 -7.88 -6.96 3.21
C TYR A 132 -7.79 -6.36 4.61
N TYR A 133 -6.89 -5.40 4.79
CA TYR A 133 -6.68 -4.67 6.03
C TYR A 133 -6.74 -3.17 5.77
N TYR A 134 -7.39 -2.44 6.67
CA TYR A 134 -7.82 -1.07 6.45
C TYR A 134 -7.20 -0.13 7.48
N PHE A 135 -6.63 0.98 7.00
CA PHE A 135 -5.94 1.96 7.83
C PHE A 135 -6.57 3.33 7.62
N ILE A 136 -6.87 4.05 8.69
CA ILE A 136 -7.49 5.39 8.63
C ILE A 136 -6.89 6.37 9.64
N ALA A 137 -7.04 7.66 9.38
CA ALA A 137 -6.77 8.76 10.32
C ALA A 137 -8.08 9.50 10.64
N THR A 138 -8.47 9.58 11.91
CA THR A 138 -9.69 10.27 12.37
C THR A 138 -9.42 11.61 13.04
N SER A 139 -8.14 11.97 13.23
CA SER A 139 -7.68 13.32 13.55
C SER A 139 -7.84 14.28 12.36
N ASP A 140 -7.85 15.59 12.62
CA ASP A 140 -7.98 16.65 11.61
C ASP A 140 -6.68 17.43 11.33
N GLY A 141 -5.58 17.02 11.96
CA GLY A 141 -4.28 17.69 11.88
C GLY A 141 -3.93 18.53 13.12
N LYS A 142 -4.90 18.80 14.01
CA LYS A 142 -4.67 19.58 15.24
C LYS A 142 -4.46 18.70 16.46
N LYS A 143 -3.77 19.22 17.48
CA LYS A 143 -3.42 18.49 18.70
C LYS A 143 -4.65 18.00 19.48
N GLU A 144 -5.73 18.79 19.48
CA GLU A 144 -6.96 18.47 20.23
C GLU A 144 -7.72 17.31 19.60
N SER A 145 -7.56 17.12 18.28
CA SER A 145 -8.21 16.05 17.51
C SER A 145 -7.50 14.71 17.59
N LEU A 146 -6.37 14.62 18.29
CA LEU A 146 -5.52 13.43 18.29
C LEU A 146 -6.26 12.17 18.78
N ASN A 147 -7.20 12.35 19.71
CA ASN A 147 -8.04 11.28 20.25
C ASN A 147 -9.42 11.17 19.57
N SER A 148 -9.70 11.96 18.52
CA SER A 148 -10.96 11.88 17.80
C SER A 148 -11.15 10.50 17.19
N SER A 149 -12.34 9.92 17.37
CA SER A 149 -12.72 8.57 16.92
C SER A 149 -13.67 8.59 15.72
N SER A 150 -13.92 9.75 15.11
CA SER A 150 -14.88 9.90 14.02
C SER A 150 -14.53 11.04 13.07
N GLY A 151 -14.70 10.82 11.77
CA GLY A 151 -14.53 11.81 10.72
C GLY A 151 -13.07 12.13 10.44
N GLY A 152 -12.66 13.36 10.81
CA GLY A 152 -11.33 13.92 10.55
C GLY A 152 -10.86 13.76 9.11
N ASN A 153 -9.56 13.56 8.97
CA ASN A 153 -8.87 13.45 7.70
C ASN A 153 -9.26 12.20 6.89
N CYS A 154 -9.81 11.15 7.51
CA CYS A 154 -10.41 10.02 6.80
C CYS A 154 -11.57 10.49 5.92
N ARG A 155 -12.42 11.40 6.45
CA ARG A 155 -13.60 11.91 5.73
C ARG A 155 -13.25 13.09 4.82
N THR A 156 -12.51 14.07 5.34
CA THR A 156 -12.25 15.34 4.62
C THR A 156 -11.16 15.20 3.58
N ASN A 157 -10.09 14.46 3.89
CA ASN A 157 -8.88 14.36 3.07
C ASN A 157 -8.65 12.96 2.49
N ARG A 158 -9.59 12.03 2.68
CA ARG A 158 -9.49 10.63 2.26
C ARG A 158 -8.22 9.95 2.77
N MET A 159 -7.71 10.34 3.94
CA MET A 159 -6.54 9.74 4.60
C MET A 159 -6.89 8.34 5.11
N LYS A 160 -7.01 7.42 4.16
CA LYS A 160 -7.34 6.03 4.38
C LYS A 160 -6.72 5.15 3.31
N LEU A 161 -6.18 4.00 3.70
CA LEU A 161 -5.56 3.02 2.81
C LEU A 161 -6.08 1.64 3.09
N LYS A 162 -6.01 0.77 2.08
CA LYS A 162 -6.25 -0.66 2.26
C LYS A 162 -5.16 -1.48 1.60
N PHE A 163 -4.74 -2.52 2.29
CA PHE A 163 -3.76 -3.48 1.82
C PHE A 163 -4.41 -4.84 1.66
N TYR A 164 -4.00 -5.56 0.61
CA TYR A 164 -4.33 -6.97 0.45
C TYR A 164 -3.08 -7.79 0.70
N VAL A 165 -3.14 -8.76 1.61
CA VAL A 165 -2.00 -9.65 1.89
C VAL A 165 -1.96 -10.72 0.79
N CYS A 166 -0.92 -10.68 -0.04
CA CYS A 166 -0.81 -11.54 -1.22
C CYS A 166 -0.78 -13.03 -0.83
N THR A 167 -1.42 -13.88 -1.63
CA THR A 167 -1.30 -15.34 -1.55
C THR A 167 -0.35 -15.84 -2.64
N SER A 168 0.31 -16.98 -2.44
CA SER A 168 1.22 -17.59 -3.43
C SER A 168 0.54 -17.90 -4.77
N LYS A 169 -0.78 -18.14 -4.76
CA LYS A 169 -1.61 -18.31 -5.97
C LYS A 169 -1.96 -16.99 -6.67
N ALA A 170 -1.67 -15.85 -6.03
CA ALA A 170 -1.93 -14.51 -6.53
C ALA A 170 -0.62 -13.80 -6.91
N GLY A 171 0.13 -14.34 -7.86
CA GLY A 171 1.13 -13.58 -8.64
C GLY A 171 0.53 -12.41 -9.45
N LYS A 172 -0.75 -12.10 -9.22
CA LYS A 172 -1.48 -10.95 -9.73
C LYS A 172 -2.31 -10.41 -8.56
N SER A 173 -2.07 -9.17 -8.16
CA SER A 173 -2.98 -8.40 -7.31
C SER A 173 -4.44 -8.65 -7.73
N PRO A 174 -5.41 -8.73 -6.78
CA PRO A 174 -6.84 -8.80 -7.10
C PRO A 174 -7.32 -7.64 -8.00
N LEU A 175 -6.52 -6.58 -8.16
CA LEU A 175 -6.71 -5.53 -9.16
C LEU A 175 -5.78 -5.72 -10.38
N LYS A 176 -5.87 -6.89 -11.03
CA LYS A 176 -5.51 -7.07 -12.46
C LYS A 176 -6.50 -7.99 -13.16
N LEU A 177 -7.80 -7.73 -13.01
CA LEU A 177 -8.81 -8.11 -14.00
C LEU A 177 -9.18 -6.90 -14.87
N SER A 178 -8.16 -6.23 -15.41
CA SER A 178 -8.29 -5.31 -16.55
C SER A 178 -6.96 -5.33 -17.32
N ARG A 179 -6.61 -6.50 -17.83
CA ARG A 179 -5.81 -6.58 -19.05
C ARG A 179 -6.81 -6.99 -20.12
N ARG A 180 -7.22 -6.04 -20.97
CA ARG A 180 -7.91 -6.39 -22.22
C ARG A 180 -7.07 -7.49 -22.89
N SER A 181 -7.74 -8.59 -23.23
CA SER A 181 -7.11 -9.80 -23.74
C SER A 181 -6.25 -9.49 -24.99
N PRO A 182 -5.10 -10.15 -25.18
CA PRO A 182 -4.22 -9.93 -26.34
C PRO A 182 -4.91 -10.14 -27.71
N LEU A 183 -6.05 -10.83 -27.71
CA LEU A 183 -6.87 -11.08 -28.90
C LEU A 183 -7.62 -9.82 -29.39
N VAL A 184 -7.95 -8.89 -28.50
CA VAL A 184 -8.64 -7.63 -28.87
C VAL A 184 -7.67 -6.69 -29.61
N TRP A 185 -6.40 -6.61 -29.16
CA TRP A 185 -5.35 -5.84 -29.83
C TRP A 185 -5.06 -6.32 -31.26
N LYS A 186 -5.11 -7.62 -31.52
CA LYS A 186 -4.92 -8.15 -32.89
C LYS A 186 -6.07 -7.74 -33.83
N LYS A 187 -7.28 -7.58 -33.30
CA LYS A 187 -8.47 -7.20 -34.09
C LYS A 187 -8.52 -5.69 -34.34
N GLU A 188 -8.16 -4.87 -33.34
CA GLU A 188 -8.09 -3.40 -33.49
C GLU A 188 -6.88 -2.95 -34.31
N LYS A 189 -5.71 -3.60 -34.16
CA LYS A 189 -4.53 -3.30 -34.99
C LYS A 189 -4.76 -3.61 -36.46
N LYS A 190 -5.37 -4.77 -36.79
CA LYS A 190 -5.77 -5.07 -38.18
C LYS A 190 -6.79 -4.08 -38.75
N ARG A 191 -7.68 -3.53 -37.92
CA ARG A 191 -8.66 -2.52 -38.36
C ARG A 191 -8.03 -1.15 -38.56
N ALA A 192 -7.05 -0.77 -37.74
CA ALA A 192 -6.29 0.47 -37.89
C ALA A 192 -5.32 0.43 -39.08
N ASP A 193 -4.66 -0.71 -39.32
CA ASP A 193 -3.76 -0.88 -40.46
C ASP A 193 -4.51 -0.87 -41.80
N LEU A 194 -5.76 -1.38 -41.86
CA LEU A 194 -6.62 -1.28 -43.05
C LEU A 194 -7.11 0.15 -43.34
N LEU A 195 -7.28 0.97 -42.30
CA LEU A 195 -7.75 2.36 -42.45
C LEU A 195 -6.62 3.32 -42.86
N CYS A 196 -5.37 3.07 -42.44
CA CYS A 196 -4.21 3.86 -42.88
C CYS A 196 -3.81 3.64 -44.34
N HIS A 197 -4.08 2.46 -44.93
CA HIS A 197 -3.72 2.19 -46.33
C HIS A 197 -4.61 2.92 -47.36
N ASN A 198 -5.77 3.45 -46.96
CA ASN A 198 -6.69 4.15 -47.86
C ASN A 198 -6.54 5.69 -47.84
N CYS A 199 -5.62 6.26 -47.06
CA CYS A 199 -5.42 7.72 -47.00
C CYS A 199 -4.40 8.26 -48.01
N PHE A 200 -3.64 7.40 -48.71
CA PHE A 200 -2.53 7.82 -49.60
C PHE A 200 -2.77 7.56 -51.11
N ARG A 201 -4.02 7.34 -51.54
CA ARG A 201 -4.36 7.19 -52.98
C ARG A 201 -5.52 8.09 -53.41
N GLY A 202 -5.45 9.38 -53.11
CA GLY A 202 -6.53 10.31 -53.44
C GLY A 202 -6.16 11.79 -53.54
N HIS A 203 -5.02 12.13 -54.15
CA HIS A 203 -4.78 13.50 -54.63
C HIS A 203 -3.94 13.47 -55.92
N LYS A 204 -4.62 13.29 -57.06
CA LYS A 204 -4.13 13.84 -58.33
C LYS A 204 -4.78 15.22 -58.47
N ILE A 205 -3.96 16.25 -58.44
CA ILE A 205 -4.35 17.64 -58.72
C ILE A 205 -4.13 17.83 -60.22
N ASN A 206 -5.18 18.26 -60.93
CA ASN A 206 -5.07 18.81 -62.29
C ASN A 206 -4.34 20.15 -62.23
#